data_AF-A0A3M6SA96-F1
#
_entry.id   AF-A0A3M6SA96-F1
#
_cell.length_a   1.000
_cell.length_b   1.000
_cell.length_c   1.000
_cell.angle_alpha   90.00
_cell.angle_beta   90.00
_cell.angle_gamma   90.00
#
_symmetry.space_group_name_H-M   'P 1'
#
loop_
_entity.id
_entity.type
_entity.pdbx_description
1 polymer ?
#
loop_
_entity_poly.entity_id
_entity_poly.type
_entity_poly.pdbx_seq_one_letter_code
_entity_poly.pdbx_strand_id
1 'polypeptide(L)'
;MKKDKNLRWLATTKEAITQILQITSTTKGKDSLQLPDIQVLLYAIKTMDYDNKTKFPKQQDLGNELGITARRISMAVTKLQKLGFFTKVKKEAKTYYVNPFYFYIGDYRDLHHKYEIWKKLRPDVKKEDDAFNNPNYPEMSI
;
A
#
# COMPACT_ATOMS: atom_id res chain seq x y z
N MET A 1 -17.78 24.72 -21.12
CA MET A 1 -17.76 23.63 -20.11
C MET A 1 -16.34 23.52 -19.56
N LYS A 2 -16.05 24.01 -18.34
CA LYS A 2 -14.73 23.81 -17.70
C LYS A 2 -14.62 22.31 -17.40
N LYS A 3 -13.73 21.58 -18.09
CA LYS A 3 -13.41 20.18 -17.77
C LYS A 3 -13.00 20.12 -16.29
N ASP A 4 -13.54 19.16 -15.54
CA ASP A 4 -13.17 18.82 -14.17
C ASP A 4 -11.70 18.40 -14.06
N LYS A 5 -10.79 19.37 -14.13
CA LYS A 5 -9.33 19.14 -14.14
C LYS A 5 -8.76 18.63 -12.80
N ASN A 6 -9.60 18.46 -11.78
CA ASN A 6 -9.19 18.10 -10.42
C ASN A 6 -9.88 16.85 -9.90
N LEU A 7 -10.28 15.92 -10.78
CA LEU A 7 -10.83 14.65 -10.34
C LEU A 7 -9.70 13.81 -9.74
N ARG A 8 -9.69 13.69 -8.40
CA ARG A 8 -8.68 12.93 -7.65
C ARG A 8 -9.15 11.49 -7.56
N TRP A 9 -8.60 10.62 -8.39
CA TRP A 9 -8.93 9.19 -8.37
C TRP A 9 -8.00 8.45 -7.44
N LEU A 10 -8.59 7.59 -6.61
CA LEU A 10 -7.89 6.48 -5.97
C LEU A 10 -8.03 5.27 -6.89
N ALA A 11 -6.91 4.78 -7.40
CA ALA A 11 -6.85 3.57 -8.18
C ALA A 11 -6.42 2.41 -7.29
N THR A 12 -7.21 1.34 -7.32
CA THR A 12 -6.85 0.02 -6.78
C THR A 12 -6.61 -0.90 -7.97
N THR A 13 -5.45 -1.55 -8.02
CA THR A 13 -5.11 -2.44 -9.13
C THR A 13 -5.71 -3.83 -8.93
N LYS A 14 -5.85 -4.61 -10.00
CA LYS A 14 -6.31 -6.01 -9.89
C LYS A 14 -5.33 -6.82 -9.03
N GLU A 15 -4.06 -6.50 -9.16
CA GLU A 15 -2.94 -7.10 -8.45
C GLU A 15 -3.05 -6.88 -6.94
N ALA A 16 -3.51 -5.71 -6.51
CA ALA A 16 -3.80 -5.46 -5.09
C ALA A 16 -4.85 -6.43 -4.54
N ILE A 17 -5.96 -6.57 -5.27
CA ILE A 17 -7.07 -7.43 -4.87
C ILE A 17 -6.65 -8.90 -4.89
N THR A 18 -5.97 -9.33 -5.95
CA THR A 18 -5.41 -10.69 -6.06
C THR A 18 -4.46 -10.99 -4.90
N GLN A 19 -3.54 -10.08 -4.57
CA GLN A 19 -2.60 -10.26 -3.47
C GLN A 19 -3.32 -10.37 -2.12
N ILE A 20 -4.29 -9.50 -1.86
CA ILE A 20 -5.09 -9.54 -0.63
C ILE A 20 -5.87 -10.86 -0.53
N LEU A 21 -6.55 -11.26 -1.61
CA LEU A 21 -7.31 -12.51 -1.66
C LEU A 21 -6.42 -13.74 -1.48
N GLN A 22 -5.26 -13.78 -2.13
CA GLN A 22 -4.31 -14.88 -2.00
C GLN A 22 -3.84 -15.00 -0.54
N ILE A 23 -3.38 -13.91 0.07
CA ILE A 23 -2.88 -13.97 1.45
C ILE A 23 -3.99 -14.35 2.44
N THR A 24 -5.20 -13.83 2.27
CA THR A 24 -6.34 -14.12 3.16
C THR A 24 -6.88 -15.54 2.99
N SER A 25 -6.84 -16.11 1.79
CA SER A 25 -7.43 -17.44 1.51
C SER A 25 -6.44 -18.59 1.62
N THR A 26 -5.18 -18.40 1.23
CA THR A 26 -4.21 -19.53 1.15
C THR A 26 -3.17 -19.53 2.25
N THR A 27 -2.92 -18.39 2.90
CA THR A 27 -1.92 -18.31 3.99
C THR A 27 -2.59 -18.60 5.33
N LYS A 28 -1.99 -19.48 6.14
CA LYS A 28 -2.50 -19.88 7.45
C LYS A 28 -1.65 -19.30 8.59
N GLY A 29 -2.27 -19.17 9.77
CA GLY A 29 -1.57 -18.76 10.99
C GLY A 29 -1.13 -17.30 10.97
N LYS A 30 0.04 -17.02 11.55
CA LYS A 30 0.54 -15.65 11.82
C LYS A 30 0.78 -14.82 10.56
N ASP A 31 0.99 -15.47 9.41
CA ASP A 31 1.35 -14.82 8.15
C ASP A 31 0.12 -14.48 7.29
N SER A 32 -1.07 -14.98 7.67
CA SER A 32 -2.35 -14.59 7.07
C SER A 32 -2.70 -13.14 7.42
N LEU A 33 -3.38 -12.44 6.51
CA LEU A 33 -4.00 -11.14 6.80
C LEU A 33 -5.26 -11.35 7.63
N GLN A 34 -5.27 -10.78 8.83
CA GLN A 34 -6.41 -10.78 9.73
C GLN A 34 -7.18 -9.46 9.60
N LEU A 35 -8.41 -9.41 10.14
CA LEU A 35 -9.23 -8.19 10.09
C LEU A 35 -8.49 -6.93 10.57
N PRO A 36 -7.71 -6.93 11.68
CA PRO A 36 -6.92 -5.76 12.07
C PRO A 36 -5.89 -5.32 11.03
N ASP A 37 -5.28 -6.26 10.30
CA ASP A 37 -4.33 -5.94 9.23
C ASP A 37 -5.05 -5.23 8.07
N ILE A 38 -6.23 -5.74 7.69
CA ILE A 38 -7.07 -5.14 6.64
C ILE A 38 -7.56 -3.74 7.06
N GLN A 39 -7.99 -3.55 8.31
CA GLN A 39 -8.41 -2.23 8.81
C GLN A 39 -7.28 -1.19 8.73
N VAL A 40 -6.06 -1.57 9.09
CA VAL A 40 -4.89 -0.68 8.98
C VAL A 40 -4.53 -0.40 7.52
N LEU A 41 -4.64 -1.39 6.63
CA LEU A 41 -4.42 -1.17 5.19
C LEU A 41 -5.47 -0.20 4.60
N LEU A 42 -6.75 -0.39 4.92
CA LEU A 42 -7.81 0.50 4.48
C LEU A 42 -7.64 1.92 5.06
N TYR A 43 -7.15 2.05 6.29
CA TYR A 43 -6.79 3.34 6.86
C TYR A 43 -5.68 4.03 6.07
N ALA A 44 -4.62 3.29 5.70
CA ALA A 44 -3.54 3.82 4.86
C ALA A 44 -4.07 4.36 3.52
N ILE A 45 -4.93 3.58 2.86
CA ILE A 45 -5.54 3.93 1.57
C ILE A 45 -6.44 5.18 1.72
N LYS A 46 -7.30 5.20 2.74
CA LYS A 46 -8.20 6.33 3.06
C LYS A 46 -7.45 7.65 3.25
N THR A 47 -6.27 7.61 3.86
CA THR A 47 -5.50 8.78 4.29
C THR A 47 -4.34 9.13 3.35
N MET A 48 -4.25 8.43 2.22
CA MET A 48 -3.20 8.66 1.25
C MET A 48 -3.35 10.02 0.57
N ASP A 49 -2.24 10.71 0.35
CA ASP A 49 -2.17 11.96 -0.37
C ASP A 49 -1.78 11.77 -1.85
N TYR A 50 -1.66 12.88 -2.58
CA TYR A 50 -1.30 12.85 -4.00
C TYR A 50 0.12 12.32 -4.26
N ASP A 51 1.00 12.35 -3.26
CA ASP A 51 2.36 11.82 -3.37
C ASP A 51 2.43 10.32 -3.05
N ASN A 52 1.28 9.65 -2.93
CA ASN A 52 1.18 8.26 -2.49
C ASN A 52 1.66 8.02 -1.05
N LYS A 53 1.70 9.07 -0.22
CA LYS A 53 2.09 8.98 1.17
C LYS A 53 0.86 8.95 2.06
N THR A 54 0.97 8.25 3.18
CA THR A 54 -0.01 8.27 4.26
C THR A 54 0.71 8.57 5.57
N LYS A 55 0.07 9.34 6.44
CA LYS A 55 0.62 9.69 7.76
C LYS A 55 -0.24 9.08 8.85
N PHE A 56 0.36 8.22 9.66
CA PHE A 56 -0.36 7.58 10.77
C PHE A 56 -0.26 8.44 12.04
N PRO A 57 -1.33 8.53 12.84
CA PRO A 57 -1.28 9.14 14.16
C PRO A 57 -0.50 8.24 15.15
N LYS A 58 -0.48 8.55 16.46
CA LYS A 58 0.12 7.61 17.43
C LYS A 58 -0.67 6.29 17.39
N GLN A 59 0.01 5.17 17.70
CA GLN A 59 -0.63 3.85 17.67
C GLN A 59 -1.82 3.75 18.63
N GLN A 60 -1.80 4.48 19.74
CA GLN A 60 -2.93 4.59 20.66
C GLN A 60 -4.12 5.29 20.00
N ASP A 61 -3.90 6.46 19.39
CA ASP A 61 -4.94 7.22 18.70
C ASP A 61 -5.55 6.42 17.54
N LEU A 62 -4.70 5.79 16.73
CA LEU A 62 -5.15 4.93 15.63
C LEU A 62 -5.92 3.72 16.14
N GLY A 63 -5.47 3.14 17.26
CA GLY A 63 -6.15 2.04 17.91
C GLY A 63 -7.54 2.43 18.40
N ASN A 64 -7.69 3.62 18.98
CA ASN A 64 -8.97 4.16 19.40
C ASN A 64 -9.91 4.41 18.21
N GLU A 65 -9.40 4.96 17.10
CA GLU A 65 -10.21 5.18 15.88
C GLU A 65 -10.70 3.86 15.26
N LEU A 66 -9.84 2.84 15.23
CA LEU A 66 -10.13 1.57 14.56
C LEU A 66 -10.74 0.50 15.48
N GLY A 67 -10.91 0.81 16.78
CA GLY A 67 -11.42 -0.15 17.77
C GLY A 67 -10.49 -1.34 18.03
N ILE A 68 -9.18 -1.16 17.88
CA ILE A 68 -8.16 -2.22 18.03
C ILE A 68 -6.99 -1.76 18.91
N THR A 69 -6.33 -2.69 19.61
CA THR A 69 -5.25 -2.31 20.54
C THR A 69 -4.03 -1.74 19.82
N ALA A 70 -3.30 -0.82 20.47
CA ALA A 70 -2.05 -0.27 19.93
C ALA A 70 -1.02 -1.36 19.57
N ARG A 71 -0.99 -2.47 20.32
CA ARG A 71 -0.16 -3.64 20.01
C ARG A 71 -0.56 -4.27 18.67
N ARG A 72 -1.87 -4.47 18.43
CA ARG A 72 -2.37 -5.00 17.15
C ARG A 72 -2.08 -4.06 15.99
N ILE A 73 -2.18 -2.74 16.20
CA ILE A 73 -1.71 -1.74 15.22
C ILE A 73 -0.24 -1.95 14.87
N SER A 74 0.64 -2.04 15.87
CA SER A 74 2.08 -2.20 15.63
C SER A 74 2.41 -3.48 14.85
N MET A 75 1.70 -4.57 15.17
CA MET A 75 1.83 -5.85 14.47
C MET A 75 1.35 -5.74 13.03
N ALA A 76 0.18 -5.15 12.81
CA ALA A 76 -0.40 -4.94 11.48
C ALA A 76 0.50 -4.09 10.59
N VAL A 77 0.99 -2.95 11.10
CA VAL A 77 1.94 -2.07 10.39
C VAL A 77 3.18 -2.86 9.98
N THR A 78 3.78 -3.58 10.92
CA THR A 78 5.00 -4.37 10.65
C THR A 78 4.75 -5.45 9.59
N LYS A 79 3.61 -6.15 9.68
CA LYS A 79 3.23 -7.20 8.73
C LYS A 79 3.01 -6.62 7.32
N LEU A 80 2.22 -5.55 7.20
CA LEU A 80 1.91 -4.91 5.92
C LEU A 80 3.16 -4.32 5.25
N GLN A 81 4.14 -3.84 6.04
CA GLN A 81 5.43 -3.42 5.52
C GLN A 81 6.25 -4.58 4.94
N LYS A 82 6.30 -5.72 5.65
CA LYS A 82 6.96 -6.94 5.19
C LYS A 82 6.31 -7.47 3.91
N LEU A 83 4.98 -7.44 3.84
CA LEU A 83 4.20 -7.84 2.66
C LEU A 83 4.28 -6.82 1.51
N GLY A 84 4.93 -5.67 1.71
CA GLY A 84 5.17 -4.71 0.63
C GLY A 84 3.97 -3.86 0.26
N PHE A 85 2.93 -3.75 1.10
CA PHE A 85 1.81 -2.84 0.85
C PHE A 85 2.20 -1.37 1.03
N PHE A 86 3.11 -1.08 1.96
CA PHE A 86 3.69 0.24 2.16
C PHE A 86 5.07 0.15 2.81
N THR A 87 5.84 1.23 2.76
CA THR A 87 7.17 1.32 3.38
C THR A 87 7.31 2.62 4.17
N LYS A 88 8.17 2.63 5.19
CA LYS A 88 8.38 3.83 5.99
C LYS A 88 9.23 4.84 5.22
N VAL A 89 8.82 6.10 5.22
CA VAL A 89 9.65 7.19 4.70
C VAL A 89 10.66 7.59 5.78
N LYS A 90 11.95 7.29 5.58
CA LYS A 90 12.98 7.40 6.63
C LYS A 90 13.07 8.77 7.30
N LYS A 91 12.85 9.85 6.55
CA LYS A 91 13.00 11.24 7.02
C LYS A 91 11.69 11.87 7.51
N GLU A 92 10.57 11.15 7.45
CA GLU A 92 9.24 11.71 7.77
C GLU A 92 8.57 10.89 8.88
N ALA A 93 8.27 11.54 10.01
CA ALA A 93 7.77 10.87 11.20
C ALA A 93 6.39 10.25 10.96
N LYS A 94 6.32 8.91 11.11
CA LYS A 94 5.10 8.10 10.92
C LYS A 94 4.47 8.24 9.53
N THR A 95 5.25 8.69 8.56
CA THR A 95 4.84 8.71 7.17
C THR A 95 5.27 7.43 6.49
N TYR A 96 4.35 6.85 5.73
CA TYR A 96 4.57 5.68 4.91
C TYR A 96 4.26 6.02 3.47
N TYR A 97 5.04 5.46 2.56
CA TYR A 97 4.76 5.51 1.13
C TYR A 97 4.02 4.23 0.77
N VAL A 98 2.84 4.33 0.18
CA VAL A 98 2.02 3.18 -0.23
C VAL A 98 2.52 2.68 -1.57
N ASN A 99 2.54 1.35 -1.74
CA ASN A 99 3.04 0.73 -2.96
C ASN A 99 2.14 1.09 -4.15
N PRO A 100 2.64 1.86 -5.14
CA PRO A 100 1.86 2.28 -6.29
C PRO A 100 1.47 1.13 -7.22
N PHE A 101 2.10 -0.04 -7.06
CA PHE A 101 1.69 -1.27 -7.73
C PHE A 101 0.30 -1.75 -7.30
N TYR A 102 -0.08 -1.42 -6.07
CA TYR A 102 -1.35 -1.85 -5.50
C TYR A 102 -2.36 -0.71 -5.44
N PHE A 103 -1.93 0.45 -4.93
CA PHE A 103 -2.81 1.58 -4.71
C PHE A 103 -2.10 2.87 -5.09
N TYR A 104 -2.77 3.71 -5.88
CA TYR A 104 -2.25 5.05 -6.14
C TYR A 104 -3.31 6.13 -6.26
N ILE A 105 -2.94 7.36 -5.93
CA ILE A 105 -3.75 8.55 -6.20
C ILE A 105 -3.14 9.33 -7.37
N GLY A 106 -4.00 9.76 -8.30
CA GLY A 106 -3.61 10.55 -9.47
C GLY A 106 -3.94 9.84 -10.78
N ASP A 107 -3.41 10.38 -11.88
CA ASP A 107 -3.59 9.77 -13.20
C ASP A 107 -2.39 8.90 -13.62
N TYR A 108 -2.56 8.15 -14.71
CA TYR A 108 -1.56 7.18 -15.20
C TYR A 108 -0.21 7.82 -15.57
N ARG A 109 -0.15 9.13 -15.82
CA ARG A 109 1.08 9.83 -16.22
C ARG A 109 2.05 9.98 -15.05
N ASP A 110 1.54 10.01 -13.83
CA ASP A 110 2.34 10.12 -12.60
C ASP A 110 2.75 8.75 -12.02
N LEU A 111 2.16 7.67 -12.54
CA LEU A 111 2.36 6.33 -11.99
C LEU A 111 3.83 5.87 -12.10
N HIS A 112 4.49 6.14 -13.24
CA HIS A 112 5.90 5.81 -13.44
C HIS A 112 6.80 6.50 -12.40
N HIS A 113 6.56 7.80 -12.15
CA HIS A 113 7.31 8.54 -11.14
C HIS A 113 7.14 7.94 -9.73
N LYS A 114 5.91 7.52 -9.39
CA LYS A 114 5.62 6.89 -8.10
C LYS A 114 6.36 5.57 -7.92
N TYR A 115 6.47 4.76 -8.98
CA TYR A 115 7.25 3.51 -8.94
C TYR A 115 8.73 3.77 -8.71
N GLU A 116 9.31 4.78 -9.37
CA GLU A 116 10.72 5.13 -9.16
C GLU A 116 11.00 5.59 -7.73
N ILE A 117 10.05 6.28 -7.08
CA ILE A 117 10.15 6.58 -5.65
C ILE A 117 10.10 5.29 -4.82
N TRP A 118 9.16 4.38 -5.11
CA TRP A 118 9.04 3.10 -4.39
C TRP A 118 10.35 2.30 -4.42
N LYS A 119 10.95 2.14 -5.61
CA LYS A 119 12.24 1.44 -5.78
C LYS A 119 13.35 2.06 -4.93
N LYS A 120 13.43 3.39 -4.87
CA LYS A 120 14.41 4.10 -4.02
C LYS A 120 14.17 3.88 -2.53
N LEU A 121 12.92 3.74 -2.10
CA LEU A 121 12.54 3.49 -0.70
C LEU A 121 12.66 2.02 -0.29
N ARG A 122 12.61 1.09 -1.24
CA ARG A 122 12.71 -0.37 -1.06
C ARG A 122 13.80 -0.98 -1.96
N PRO A 123 15.09 -0.63 -1.76
CA PRO A 123 16.19 -1.23 -2.52
C PRO A 123 16.37 -2.73 -2.21
N ASP A 124 15.74 -3.22 -1.15
CA ASP A 124 15.69 -4.63 -0.77
C ASP A 124 14.81 -5.48 -1.70
N VAL A 125 13.91 -4.86 -2.46
CA VAL A 125 13.11 -5.56 -3.46
C VAL A 125 13.97 -5.72 -4.72
N LYS A 126 14.32 -6.96 -5.05
CA LYS A 126 15.08 -7.26 -6.27
C LYS A 126 14.24 -6.94 -7.51
N LYS A 127 14.90 -6.60 -8.62
CA LYS A 127 14.24 -6.31 -9.90
C LYS A 127 13.37 -7.48 -10.40
N GLU A 128 13.77 -8.73 -10.12
CA GLU A 128 12.99 -9.93 -10.50
C GLU A 128 11.71 -10.09 -9.68
N ASP A 129 11.71 -9.59 -8.44
CA ASP A 129 10.57 -9.62 -7.51
C ASP A 129 9.69 -8.36 -7.66
N ASP A 130 10.14 -7.39 -8.46
CA ASP A 130 9.39 -6.20 -8.82
C ASP A 130 8.38 -6.58 -9.91
N ALA A 131 7.11 -6.67 -9.52
CA ALA A 131 6.02 -7.03 -10.41
C ALA A 131 5.87 -6.08 -11.62
N PHE A 132 6.49 -4.89 -11.61
CA PHE A 132 6.57 -4.01 -12.77
C PHE A 132 7.67 -4.40 -13.78
N ASN A 133 8.71 -5.12 -13.33
CA ASN A 133 9.88 -5.51 -14.14
C ASN A 133 9.99 -7.03 -14.37
N ASN A 134 9.06 -7.84 -13.85
CA ASN A 134 9.07 -9.29 -14.05
C ASN A 134 8.39 -9.67 -15.38
N PRO A 135 9.15 -10.14 -16.41
CA PRO A 135 8.60 -10.53 -17.71
C PRO A 135 7.78 -11.82 -17.67
N ASN A 136 7.73 -12.55 -16.55
CA ASN A 136 6.87 -13.73 -16.36
C ASN A 136 5.48 -13.39 -15.80
N TYR A 137 5.14 -12.11 -15.66
CA TYR A 137 3.72 -11.76 -15.58
C TYR A 137 3.12 -11.90 -16.97
N PRO A 138 2.12 -12.79 -17.17
CA PRO A 138 1.49 -12.91 -18.47
C PRO A 138 0.97 -11.53 -18.85
N GLU A 139 1.38 -11.04 -20.02
CA GLU A 139 0.72 -9.92 -20.66
C GLU A 139 -0.77 -10.20 -20.58
N MET A 140 -1.50 -9.47 -19.72
CA MET A 140 -2.95 -9.52 -19.75
C MET A 140 -3.35 -8.77 -21.01
N SER A 141 -3.38 -9.54 -22.11
CA SER A 141 -3.98 -9.15 -23.37
C SER A 141 -5.35 -8.55 -23.07
N ILE A 142 -5.54 -7.31 -23.52
CA ILE A 142 -6.79 -6.55 -23.45
C ILE A 142 -7.90 -7.29 -24.20
#